data_AF-A0A6I2X9E2-F1
#
_entry.id   AF-A0A6I2X9E2-F1
#
_cell.length_a   1.000
_cell.length_b   1.000
_cell.length_c   1.000
_cell.angle_alpha   90.00
_cell.angle_beta   90.00
_cell.angle_gamma   90.00
#
_symmetry.space_group_name_H-M   'P 1'
#
loop_
_entity.id
_entity.type
_entity.pdbx_description
1 polymer ?
#
loop_
_entity_poly.entity_id
_entity_poly.type
_entity_poly.pdbx_seq_one_letter_code
_entity_poly.pdbx_strand_id
1 'polypeptide(L)'
;MALPGSLLGMLGYLILVIALPVLSIVGVPAVSTFASYAIATLASAAIWFALGQVSAIRATQRAVAGWPEWVREFRPLAIGVAIGAVIALVLSGIVLGAL
;
A
#
# COMPACT_ATOMS: atom_id res chain seq x y z
N MET A 1 29.34 6.22 -5.44
CA MET A 1 29.05 4.92 -6.10
C MET A 1 27.59 4.94 -6.51
N ALA A 2 27.27 4.65 -7.78
CA ALA A 2 25.89 4.57 -8.24
C ALA A 2 25.27 3.24 -7.76
N LEU A 3 24.04 3.28 -7.22
CA LEU A 3 23.30 2.08 -6.86
C LEU A 3 22.99 1.26 -8.14
N PRO A 4 23.06 -0.08 -8.09
CA PRO A 4 22.68 -0.91 -9.22
C PRO A 4 21.24 -0.60 -9.66
N GLY A 5 20.99 -0.46 -10.96
CA GLY A 5 19.66 -0.13 -11.49
C GLY A 5 18.57 -1.14 -11.10
N SER A 6 18.93 -2.41 -10.93
CA SER A 6 18.04 -3.46 -10.43
C SER A 6 17.56 -3.20 -9.00
N LEU A 7 18.46 -2.74 -8.12
CA LEU A 7 18.12 -2.43 -6.73
C LEU A 7 17.20 -1.20 -6.66
N LEU A 8 17.50 -0.17 -7.46
CA LEU A 8 16.66 1.03 -7.54
C LEU A 8 15.25 0.70 -8.08
N GLY A 9 15.17 -0.17 -9.09
CA GLY A 9 13.91 -0.66 -9.64
C GLY A 9 13.09 -1.45 -8.62
N MET A 10 13.73 -2.34 -7.85
CA MET A 10 13.08 -3.09 -6.78
C MET A 10 12.52 -2.16 -5.69
N LEU A 11 13.32 -1.20 -5.22
CA LEU A 11 12.88 -0.24 -4.22
C LEU A 11 11.73 0.63 -4.73
N GLY A 12 11.82 1.11 -5.97
CA GLY A 12 10.75 1.87 -6.61
C GLY A 12 9.45 1.07 -6.70
N TYR A 13 9.53 -0.21 -7.04
CA TYR A 13 8.37 -1.10 -7.08
C TYR A 13 7.76 -1.37 -5.70
N LEU A 14 8.59 -1.58 -4.67
CA LEU A 14 8.10 -1.74 -3.29
C LEU A 14 7.38 -0.48 -2.79
N ILE A 15 7.93 0.71 -3.07
CA ILE A 15 7.28 1.99 -2.74
C ILE A 15 5.92 2.09 -3.46
N LEU A 16 5.88 1.72 -4.73
CA LEU A 16 4.65 1.75 -5.54
C LEU A 16 3.59 0.77 -5.02
N VAL A 17 3.99 -0.42 -4.60
CA VAL A 17 3.12 -1.42 -3.95
C VAL A 17 2.61 -0.91 -2.60
N ILE A 18 3.44 -0.25 -1.81
CA ILE A 18 3.00 0.36 -0.55
C ILE A 18 2.01 1.49 -0.82
N ALA A 19 2.25 2.33 -1.83
CA ALA A 19 1.34 3.41 -2.19
C ALA A 19 0.00 2.88 -2.73
N LEU A 20 0.06 1.80 -3.52
CA LEU A 20 -1.07 1.19 -4.22
C LEU A 20 -1.16 -0.31 -3.88
N PRO A 21 -1.54 -0.65 -2.63
CA PRO A 21 -1.50 -2.03 -2.12
C PRO A 21 -2.34 -3.01 -2.94
N VAL A 22 -3.40 -2.51 -3.59
CA VAL A 22 -4.29 -3.31 -4.45
C VAL A 22 -3.57 -3.84 -5.69
N LEU A 23 -2.48 -3.21 -6.14
CA LEU A 23 -1.71 -3.72 -7.29
C LEU A 23 -1.17 -5.13 -7.04
N SER A 24 -0.77 -5.43 -5.80
CA SER A 24 -0.29 -6.75 -5.38
C SER A 24 -1.36 -7.83 -5.47
N ILE A 25 -2.62 -7.45 -5.25
CA ILE A 25 -3.78 -8.36 -5.28
C ILE A 25 -4.20 -8.63 -6.72
N VAL A 26 -4.17 -7.60 -7.57
CA VAL A 26 -4.66 -7.66 -8.96
C VAL A 26 -3.61 -8.25 -9.91
N GLY A 27 -2.35 -8.44 -9.49
CA GLY A 27 -1.31 -9.06 -10.31
C GLY A 27 -0.80 -8.15 -11.43
N VAL A 28 -0.88 -6.83 -11.25
CA VAL A 28 -0.33 -5.84 -12.17
C VAL A 28 1.21 -5.83 -12.02
N PRO A 29 2.02 -6.00 -13.10
CA PRO A 29 1.72 -5.72 -14.52
C PRO A 29 1.56 -6.97 -15.41
N ALA A 30 1.59 -8.18 -14.87
CA ALA A 30 1.82 -9.42 -15.65
C ALA A 30 0.84 -9.63 -16.82
N VAL A 31 -0.39 -9.10 -16.73
CA VAL A 31 -1.47 -9.23 -17.72
C VAL A 31 -2.46 -8.03 -17.76
N SER A 32 -2.02 -6.81 -17.41
CA SER A 32 -2.95 -5.71 -17.09
C SER A 32 -3.28 -4.72 -18.24
N THR A 33 -4.53 -4.23 -18.28
CA THR A 33 -4.97 -3.10 -19.13
C THR A 33 -4.97 -1.78 -18.36
N PHE A 34 -5.07 -0.62 -19.05
CA PHE A 34 -5.19 0.69 -18.39
C PHE A 34 -6.32 0.75 -17.36
N ALA A 35 -7.47 0.12 -17.66
CA ALA A 35 -8.59 0.03 -16.74
C ALA A 35 -8.23 -0.68 -15.42
N SER A 36 -7.40 -1.73 -15.48
CA SER A 36 -6.92 -2.45 -14.29
C SER A 36 -6.09 -1.54 -13.37
N TYR A 37 -5.23 -0.68 -13.93
CA TYR A 37 -4.48 0.32 -13.16
C TYR A 37 -5.41 1.37 -12.53
N ALA A 38 -6.39 1.85 -13.29
CA ALA A 38 -7.36 2.83 -12.77
C ALA A 38 -8.16 2.27 -11.60
N ILE A 39 -8.69 1.04 -11.74
CA ILE A 39 -9.45 0.38 -10.67
C ILE A 39 -8.57 0.13 -9.44
N ALA A 40 -7.35 -0.38 -9.62
CA ALA A 40 -6.42 -0.60 -8.51
C ALA A 40 -6.06 0.71 -7.78
N THR A 41 -5.92 1.80 -8.53
CA THR A 41 -5.66 3.14 -7.98
C THR A 41 -6.84 3.64 -7.16
N LEU A 42 -8.06 3.57 -7.70
CA LEU A 42 -9.27 3.99 -6.99
C LEU A 42 -9.54 3.15 -5.74
N ALA A 43 -9.35 1.84 -5.84
CA ALA A 43 -9.50 0.94 -4.69
C ALA A 43 -8.44 1.21 -3.61
N SER A 44 -7.19 1.47 -4.00
CA SER A 44 -6.13 1.86 -3.06
C SER A 44 -6.44 3.19 -2.37
N ALA A 45 -6.90 4.19 -3.14
CA ALA A 45 -7.33 5.47 -2.59
C ALA A 45 -8.49 5.32 -1.60
N ALA A 46 -9.47 4.46 -1.90
CA ALA A 46 -10.57 4.16 -0.99
C ALA A 46 -10.09 3.52 0.33
N ILE A 47 -9.14 2.58 0.25
CA ILE A 47 -8.52 1.97 1.43
C ILE A 47 -7.85 3.04 2.30
N TRP A 48 -6.97 3.85 1.70
CA TRP A 48 -6.25 4.91 2.42
C TRP A 48 -7.18 5.96 3.02
N PHE A 49 -8.22 6.34 2.28
CA PHE A 49 -9.24 7.26 2.77
C PHE A 49 -10.00 6.67 3.98
N ALA A 50 -10.46 5.42 3.88
CA ALA A 50 -11.16 4.76 4.98
C ALA A 50 -10.31 4.66 6.24
N LEU A 51 -9.03 4.29 6.10
CA LEU A 51 -8.05 4.27 7.19
C LEU A 51 -7.91 5.67 7.81
N GLY A 52 -7.75 6.71 7.00
CA GLY A 52 -7.65 8.09 7.45
C GLY A 52 -8.89 8.57 8.21
N GLN A 53 -10.08 8.20 7.74
CA GLN A 53 -11.35 8.52 8.40
C GLN A 53 -11.50 7.79 9.74
N VAL A 54 -11.20 6.48 9.80
CA VAL A 54 -11.23 5.72 11.06
C VAL A 54 -10.24 6.32 12.07
N SER A 55 -9.03 6.68 11.64
CA SER A 55 -8.04 7.33 12.50
C SER A 55 -8.50 8.72 12.96
N ALA A 56 -9.18 9.49 12.11
CA ALA A 56 -9.75 10.78 12.49
C ALA A 56 -10.83 10.65 13.56
N ILE A 57 -11.76 9.69 13.40
CA ILE A 57 -12.80 9.39 14.39
C ILE A 57 -12.18 8.98 15.72
N ARG A 58 -11.14 8.14 15.72
CA ARG A 58 -10.45 7.70 16.94
C ARG A 58 -9.66 8.83 17.60
N ALA A 59 -9.06 9.72 16.81
CA ALA A 59 -8.28 10.85 17.33
C ALA A 59 -9.17 11.90 18.02
N THR A 60 -10.39 12.13 17.52
CA THR A 60 -11.33 13.12 18.10
C THR A 60 -12.02 12.63 19.37
N GLN A 61 -11.97 11.33 19.67
CA GLN A 61 -12.45 10.76 20.94
C GLN A 61 -11.48 10.97 22.11
N ARG A 62 -10.26 11.48 21.86
CA ARG A 62 -9.26 11.77 22.88
C ARG A 62 -9.42 13.21 23.38
N ALA A 63 -9.08 13.45 24.66
CA ALA A 63 -9.15 14.78 25.28
C ALA A 63 -8.29 15.85 24.58
N VAL A 64 -7.26 15.42 23.85
CA VAL A 64 -6.44 16.26 22.97
C VAL A 64 -6.59 15.69 21.56
N ALA A 65 -7.20 16.46 20.67
CA ALA A 65 -7.33 16.12 19.26
C ALA A 65 -6.31 16.94 18.45
N GLY A 66 -5.40 16.25 17.76
CA GLY A 66 -4.35 16.88 16.98
C GLY A 66 -3.79 15.94 15.90
N TRP A 67 -2.95 16.51 15.03
CA TRP A 67 -2.24 15.77 13.99
C TRP A 67 -1.35 14.64 14.55
N PRO A 68 -0.62 14.80 15.67
CA PRO A 68 0.18 13.72 16.23
C PRO A 68 -0.64 12.50 16.65
N GLU A 69 -1.84 12.72 17.21
CA GLU A 69 -2.76 11.67 17.64
C GLU A 69 -3.35 10.93 16.45
N TRP A 70 -3.71 11.66 15.39
CA TRP A 70 -4.14 11.06 14.13
C TRP A 70 -3.04 10.17 13.54
N VAL A 71 -1.79 10.67 13.46
CA VAL A 71 -0.66 9.87 12.95
C VAL A 71 -0.43 8.64 13.81
N ARG A 72 -0.56 8.75 15.14
CA ARG A 72 -0.40 7.63 16.07
C ARG A 72 -1.42 6.51 15.83
N GLU A 73 -2.67 6.86 15.51
CA GLU A 73 -3.73 5.90 15.17
C GLU A 73 -3.59 5.36 13.73
N PHE A 74 -3.19 6.21 12.78
CA PHE A 74 -3.06 5.85 11.37
C PHE A 74 -1.87 4.94 11.10
N ARG A 75 -0.73 5.21 11.73
CA ARG A 75 0.55 4.51 11.50
C ARG A 75 0.48 2.98 11.65
N PRO A 76 -0.07 2.39 12.74
CA PRO A 76 -0.14 0.93 12.85
C PRO A 76 -1.04 0.31 11.77
N LEU A 77 -2.13 0.98 11.39
CA LEU A 77 -3.02 0.50 10.35
C LEU A 77 -2.35 0.54 8.96
N ALA A 78 -1.66 1.64 8.67
CA ALA A 78 -0.89 1.80 7.43
C ALA A 78 0.23 0.74 7.31
N ILE A 79 0.93 0.45 8.41
CA ILE A 79 1.96 -0.60 8.45
C ILE A 79 1.34 -1.97 8.16
N GLY A 80 0.18 -2.28 8.74
CA GLY A 80 -0.52 -3.54 8.47
C GLY A 80 -0.86 -3.74 7.00
N VAL A 81 -1.35 -2.68 6.34
CA VAL A 81 -1.66 -2.69 4.90
C VAL A 81 -0.39 -2.86 4.06
N ALA A 82 0.69 -2.15 4.40
CA ALA A 82 1.97 -2.28 3.70
C ALA A 82 2.55 -3.69 3.80
N ILE A 83 2.56 -4.28 5.00
CA ILE A 83 3.03 -5.66 5.22
C ILE A 83 2.16 -6.64 4.44
N GLY A 84 0.83 -6.51 4.52
CA GLY A 84 -0.09 -7.38 3.80
C GLY A 84 0.10 -7.32 2.28
N ALA A 85 0.31 -6.12 1.73
CA ALA A 85 0.55 -5.93 0.30
C ALA A 85 1.86 -6.58 -0.15
N VAL A 86 2.95 -6.43 0.61
CA VAL A 86 4.24 -7.09 0.32
C VAL A 86 4.11 -8.61 0.39
N ILE A 87 3.40 -9.15 1.41
CA ILE A 87 3.16 -10.59 1.51
C ILE A 87 2.35 -11.09 0.31
N ALA A 88 1.27 -10.40 -0.05
CA ALA A 88 0.44 -10.76 -1.20
C ALA A 88 1.24 -10.77 -2.51
N LEU A 89 2.12 -9.79 -2.69
CA LEU A 89 3.02 -9.73 -3.84
C LEU A 89 3.96 -10.94 -3.90
N VAL A 90 4.61 -11.28 -2.78
CA VAL A 90 5.51 -12.44 -2.70
C VAL A 90 4.76 -13.73 -3.01
N LEU A 91 3.58 -13.92 -2.41
CA LEU A 91 2.74 -15.09 -2.66
C LEU A 91 2.27 -15.16 -4.12
N SER A 92 1.91 -14.03 -4.71
CA SER A 92 1.55 -13.95 -6.13
C SER A 92 2.72 -14.39 -7.02
N GLY A 93 3.94 -13.93 -6.72
CA GLY A 93 5.15 -14.36 -7.45
C GLY A 93 5.38 -15.86 -7.39
N ILE A 94 5.23 -16.47 -6.20
CA ILE A 94 5.37 -17.93 -6.01
C ILE A 94 4.29 -18.70 -6.78
N VAL A 95 3.02 -18.29 -6.67
CA VAL A 95 1.89 -18.97 -7.33
C VAL A 95 2.00 -18.90 -8.85
N LEU A 96 2.51 -17.79 -9.39
CA LEU A 96 2.71 -17.58 -10.82
C LEU A 96 4.03 -18.21 -11.34
N GLY A 97 4.84 -18.82 -10.47
CA GLY A 97 6.11 -19.46 -10.84
C GLY A 97 7.21 -18.47 -11.23
N ALA A 98 7.10 -17.21 -10.81
CA ALA A 98 8.10 -16.16 -11.04
C ALA A 98 9.22 -16.16 -9.98
N LEU A 99 9.01 -16.87 -8.87
CA LEU A 99 9.93 -17.11 -7.75
C LEU A 99 9.92 -18.60 -7.42
#